data_AF-A0A402A091-F1
#
_entry.id   AF-A0A402A091-F1
#
_cell.length_a   1.000
_cell.length_b   1.000
_cell.length_c   1.000
_cell.angle_alpha   90.00
_cell.angle_beta   90.00
_cell.angle_gamma   90.00
#
_symmetry.space_group_name_H-M   'P 1'
#
loop_
_entity.id
_entity.type
_entity.pdbx_description
1 polymer ?
#
loop_
_entity_poly.entity_id
_entity_poly.type
_entity_poly.pdbx_seq_one_letter_code
_entity_poly.pdbx_strand_id
1 'polypeptide(L)'
;MGYNTSFTGTFRFNRFLRPEHKAYLHRFAEIRHEALHEEKLNDYPDPLREAVGLPIGKYGMYFTGFIDPKGVGDDILLGYCNSSEIYNIPDLLIRSPEAFWIPSTFCQWEPTVDGRGIEANGDKFYRYVDWLHFLLNHFLIPWGYELSGTVSYEGEQGEHGRIIVSKNEVQVIVDGASLVPRSKEGPEFDEVPKTHWMTLGSVSDAARQALLEAGATVVDLYEEPPVVLVGIPYDWNYYERFGRVDLSIWTTEGIWLDSKQLRLEWSHNNFPGRLWGGFPRQRLILPDEPYESLE
;
A
#
# COMPACT_ATOMS: atom_id res chain seq x y z
N MET A 1 10.51 -0.43 7.88
CA MET A 1 10.78 -1.84 8.22
C MET A 1 9.76 -2.68 7.46
N GLY A 2 10.17 -3.72 6.74
CA GLY A 2 9.26 -4.53 5.92
C GLY A 2 8.97 -5.86 6.61
N TYR A 3 7.73 -6.30 6.52
CA TYR A 3 7.23 -7.59 7.00
C TYR A 3 7.51 -8.69 5.97
N ASN A 4 8.15 -9.80 6.37
CA ASN A 4 8.40 -10.93 5.48
C ASN A 4 7.24 -11.93 5.52
N THR A 5 7.00 -12.59 4.38
CA THR A 5 6.05 -13.69 4.25
C THR A 5 6.74 -14.79 3.46
N SER A 6 6.81 -15.98 4.04
CA SER A 6 7.30 -17.18 3.39
C SER A 6 6.15 -17.91 2.71
N PHE A 7 6.45 -18.56 1.59
CA PHE A 7 5.47 -19.32 0.82
C PHE A 7 6.00 -20.73 0.58
N THR A 8 5.11 -21.71 0.66
CA THR A 8 5.43 -23.11 0.36
C THR A 8 4.36 -23.73 -0.52
N GLY A 9 4.78 -24.29 -1.64
CA GLY A 9 3.90 -24.90 -2.63
C GLY A 9 4.04 -24.24 -4.00
N THR A 10 3.24 -24.74 -4.94
CA THR A 10 3.23 -24.27 -6.33
C THR A 10 1.83 -24.36 -6.87
N PHE A 11 1.44 -23.39 -7.69
CA PHE A 11 0.29 -23.55 -8.56
C PHE A 11 0.72 -24.18 -9.88
N ARG A 12 -0.13 -25.02 -10.45
CA ARG A 12 0.15 -25.74 -11.70
C ARG A 12 -0.80 -25.32 -12.79
N PHE A 13 -0.25 -25.19 -13.99
CA PHE A 13 -1.01 -25.04 -15.21
C PHE A 13 -1.54 -26.38 -15.69
N ASN A 14 -2.68 -26.37 -16.36
CA ASN A 14 -3.22 -27.52 -17.09
C ASN A 14 -2.35 -27.96 -18.28
N ARG A 15 -1.42 -27.11 -18.74
CA ARG A 15 -0.47 -27.37 -19.82
C ARG A 15 0.77 -26.50 -19.66
N PHE A 16 1.86 -26.86 -20.32
CA PHE A 16 3.09 -26.07 -20.30
C PHE A 16 2.87 -24.65 -20.85
N LEU A 17 3.54 -23.68 -20.23
CA LEU A 17 3.66 -22.35 -20.81
C LEU A 17 4.35 -22.44 -22.17
N ARG A 18 3.86 -21.63 -23.13
CA ARG A 18 4.61 -21.38 -24.35
C ARG A 18 5.91 -20.64 -23.99
N PRO A 19 7.00 -20.83 -24.73
CA PRO A 19 8.27 -20.17 -24.45
C PRO A 19 8.15 -18.64 -24.29
N GLU A 20 7.34 -18.00 -25.14
CA GLU A 20 7.14 -16.55 -25.15
C GLU A 20 6.40 -16.07 -23.90
N HIS A 21 5.35 -16.80 -23.48
CA HIS A 21 4.62 -16.51 -22.24
C HIS A 21 5.49 -16.67 -21.01
N LYS A 22 6.31 -17.73 -20.97
CA LYS A 22 7.24 -17.95 -19.86
C LYS A 22 8.26 -16.82 -19.78
N ALA A 23 8.86 -16.43 -20.91
CA ALA A 23 9.82 -15.34 -20.97
C ALA A 23 9.21 -14.00 -20.51
N TYR A 24 8.00 -13.69 -20.99
CA TYR A 24 7.27 -12.48 -20.55
C TYR A 24 6.99 -12.50 -19.04
N LEU A 25 6.41 -13.58 -18.51
CA LEU A 25 6.06 -13.64 -17.08
C LEU A 25 7.28 -13.61 -16.17
N HIS A 26 8.39 -14.24 -16.57
CA HIS A 26 9.65 -14.15 -15.84
C HIS A 26 10.15 -12.70 -15.80
N ARG A 27 10.16 -12.02 -16.96
CA ARG A 27 10.58 -10.61 -17.00
C ARG A 27 9.63 -9.72 -16.21
N PHE A 28 8.32 -9.96 -16.30
CA PHE A 28 7.31 -9.24 -15.56
C PHE A 28 7.56 -9.33 -14.05
N ALA A 29 7.96 -10.49 -13.53
CA ALA A 29 8.27 -10.68 -12.12
C ALA A 29 9.58 -10.01 -11.65
N GLU A 30 10.55 -9.82 -12.55
CA GLU A 30 11.84 -9.20 -12.23
C GLU A 30 11.79 -7.67 -12.11
N ILE A 31 10.85 -7.03 -12.79
CA ILE A 31 10.82 -5.57 -12.90
C ILE A 31 10.02 -4.94 -11.77
N ARG A 32 10.36 -3.70 -11.47
CA ARG A 32 9.49 -2.84 -10.68
C ARG A 32 8.36 -2.33 -11.58
N HIS A 33 7.13 -2.50 -11.14
CA HIS A 33 5.95 -1.95 -11.80
C HIS A 33 5.69 -0.53 -11.28
N GLU A 34 5.69 0.44 -12.19
CA GLU A 34 5.42 1.84 -11.92
C GLU A 34 4.43 2.37 -12.97
N ALA A 35 3.79 3.51 -12.68
CA ALA A 35 2.94 4.17 -13.66
C ALA A 35 3.82 4.86 -14.71
N LEU A 36 3.55 4.60 -15.99
CA LEU A 36 4.34 5.09 -17.11
C LEU A 36 3.51 5.91 -18.11
N HIS A 37 4.12 6.91 -18.72
CA HIS A 37 3.56 7.70 -19.81
C HIS A 37 3.38 6.83 -21.07
N GLU A 38 2.15 6.36 -21.31
CA GLU A 38 1.80 5.49 -22.44
C GLU A 38 2.30 6.00 -23.79
N GLU A 39 2.18 7.30 -24.04
CA GLU A 39 2.55 7.92 -25.32
C GLU A 39 4.04 7.78 -25.62
N LYS A 40 4.88 7.88 -24.58
CA LYS A 40 6.34 7.79 -24.71
C LYS A 40 6.83 6.35 -24.85
N LEU A 41 6.07 5.37 -24.35
CA LEU A 41 6.46 3.96 -24.41
C LEU A 41 6.48 3.40 -25.85
N ASN A 42 5.86 4.08 -26.82
CA ASN A 42 5.94 3.68 -28.23
C ASN A 42 7.37 3.76 -28.78
N ASP A 43 8.24 4.57 -28.19
CA ASP A 43 9.62 4.74 -28.61
C ASP A 43 10.57 3.72 -27.94
N TYR A 44 10.06 2.89 -27.02
CA TYR A 44 10.86 1.94 -26.26
C TYR A 44 10.59 0.49 -26.70
N PRO A 45 11.64 -0.29 -27.01
CA PRO A 45 11.47 -1.67 -27.42
C PRO A 45 11.01 -2.55 -26.25
N ASP A 46 9.96 -3.33 -26.50
CA ASP A 46 9.46 -4.33 -25.56
C ASP A 46 9.11 -5.64 -26.29
N PRO A 47 10.14 -6.34 -26.80
CA PRO A 47 9.93 -7.51 -27.66
C PRO A 47 9.22 -8.66 -26.95
N LEU A 48 9.32 -8.77 -25.62
CA LEU A 48 8.64 -9.82 -24.86
C LEU A 48 7.13 -9.57 -24.79
N ARG A 49 6.71 -8.34 -24.50
CA ARG A 49 5.29 -7.94 -24.55
C ARG A 49 4.70 -8.12 -25.94
N GLU A 50 5.44 -7.74 -26.97
CA GLU A 50 5.00 -7.88 -28.37
C GLU A 50 4.87 -9.35 -28.79
N ALA A 51 5.82 -10.21 -28.38
CA ALA A 51 5.80 -11.64 -28.67
C ALA A 51 4.56 -12.35 -28.11
N VAL A 52 3.98 -11.83 -27.03
CA VAL A 52 2.75 -12.36 -26.41
C VAL A 52 1.48 -11.61 -26.85
N GLY A 53 1.61 -10.65 -27.77
CA GLY A 53 0.49 -9.92 -28.37
C GLY A 53 -0.22 -8.95 -27.42
N LEU A 54 0.44 -8.51 -26.36
CA LEU A 54 -0.13 -7.56 -25.40
C LEU A 54 0.04 -6.11 -25.90
N PRO A 55 -0.94 -5.22 -25.70
CA PRO A 55 -0.74 -3.78 -25.87
C PRO A 55 0.19 -3.24 -24.77
N ILE A 56 0.62 -1.98 -24.86
CA ILE A 56 1.35 -1.30 -23.77
C ILE A 56 0.54 -1.32 -22.46
N GLY A 57 -0.79 -1.23 -22.60
CA GLY A 57 -1.73 -1.18 -21.47
C GLY A 57 -1.79 0.20 -20.83
N LYS A 58 -2.86 0.44 -20.07
CA LYS A 58 -3.05 1.72 -19.38
C LYS A 58 -1.88 1.97 -18.43
N TYR A 59 -1.30 3.16 -18.48
CA TYR A 59 -0.12 3.57 -17.74
C TYR A 59 1.07 2.60 -17.85
N GLY A 60 1.19 1.90 -18.98
CA GLY A 60 2.28 0.94 -19.19
C GLY A 60 2.18 -0.33 -18.34
N MET A 61 1.00 -0.71 -17.84
CA MET A 61 0.85 -1.86 -16.93
C MET A 61 1.31 -3.22 -17.50
N TYR A 62 1.48 -3.35 -18.83
CA TYR A 62 2.02 -4.57 -19.47
C TYR A 62 3.42 -4.36 -20.04
N PHE A 63 4.00 -3.18 -19.83
CA PHE A 63 5.34 -2.87 -20.31
C PHE A 63 6.38 -3.61 -19.46
N THR A 64 7.24 -4.37 -20.13
CA THR A 64 8.35 -5.13 -19.53
C THR A 64 9.72 -4.72 -20.07
N GLY A 65 9.74 -3.70 -20.93
CA GLY A 65 10.94 -3.10 -21.49
C GLY A 65 11.86 -2.52 -20.42
N PHE A 66 13.12 -2.31 -20.79
CA PHE A 66 14.16 -1.86 -19.86
C PHE A 66 13.86 -0.45 -19.34
N ILE A 67 13.57 -0.33 -18.05
CA ILE A 67 13.78 0.90 -17.29
C ILE A 67 15.15 0.70 -16.64
N ASP A 68 16.17 1.40 -17.12
CA ASP A 68 17.54 1.23 -16.60
C ASP A 68 17.58 1.71 -15.15
N PRO A 69 18.07 0.92 -14.19
CA PRO A 69 18.28 1.37 -12.82
C PRO A 69 19.26 2.57 -12.70
N LYS A 70 19.96 2.97 -13.78
CA LYS A 70 20.79 4.17 -13.87
C LYS A 70 20.05 5.43 -14.34
N GLY A 71 18.73 5.41 -14.48
CA GLY A 71 17.90 6.59 -14.82
C GLY A 71 17.61 6.77 -16.31
N VAL A 72 17.87 5.76 -17.16
CA VAL A 72 17.34 5.77 -18.54
C VAL A 72 15.86 5.40 -18.47
N GLY A 73 15.01 6.35 -18.84
CA GLY A 73 13.56 6.23 -18.74
C GLY A 73 12.93 7.03 -17.59
N ASP A 74 13.66 7.92 -16.89
CA ASP A 74 13.02 8.82 -15.94
C ASP A 74 11.94 9.69 -16.61
N ASP A 75 12.09 9.97 -17.90
CA ASP A 75 11.12 10.71 -18.69
C ASP A 75 9.83 9.94 -18.98
N ILE A 76 9.84 8.60 -18.90
CA ILE A 76 8.64 7.78 -19.06
C ILE A 76 7.87 7.57 -17.75
N LEU A 77 8.44 7.89 -16.59
CA LEU A 77 7.75 7.75 -15.30
C LEU A 77 6.68 8.84 -15.13
N LEU A 78 5.45 8.45 -14.78
CA LEU A 78 4.36 9.38 -14.43
C LEU A 78 4.50 9.97 -13.01
N GLY A 79 5.49 9.50 -12.25
CA GLY A 79 5.80 9.91 -10.88
C GLY A 79 6.38 8.74 -10.10
N TYR A 80 7.30 9.02 -9.17
CA TYR A 80 7.83 7.97 -8.30
C TYR A 80 6.73 7.48 -7.37
N CYS A 81 6.37 6.20 -7.49
CA CYS A 81 5.60 5.50 -6.46
C CYS A 81 6.52 5.19 -5.26
N ASN A 82 7.07 6.24 -4.65
CA ASN A 82 7.68 6.18 -3.34
C ASN A 82 6.59 6.51 -2.34
N SER A 83 6.40 5.64 -1.35
CA SER A 83 5.32 5.62 -0.37
C SER A 83 5.29 6.83 0.60
N SER A 84 5.64 8.02 0.15
CA SER A 84 5.62 9.25 0.95
C SER A 84 5.28 10.51 0.16
N GLU A 85 5.18 10.48 -1.17
CA GLU A 85 4.79 11.66 -1.97
C GLU A 85 3.87 11.27 -3.13
N ILE A 86 2.57 11.16 -2.83
CA ILE A 86 1.48 11.13 -3.82
C ILE A 86 1.35 12.55 -4.40
N TYR A 87 2.36 13.01 -5.13
CA TYR A 87 2.31 14.27 -5.84
C TYR A 87 2.75 14.01 -7.27
N ASN A 88 1.78 13.59 -8.10
CA ASN A 88 1.63 13.95 -9.52
C ASN A 88 0.72 13.01 -10.33
N ILE A 89 0.18 11.93 -9.74
CA ILE A 89 -1.07 11.37 -10.24
C ILE A 89 -2.19 12.21 -9.59
N PRO A 90 -3.00 12.98 -10.36
CA PRO A 90 -4.13 13.70 -9.79
C PRO A 90 -4.91 12.74 -8.90
N ASP A 91 -5.19 13.13 -7.67
CA ASP A 91 -5.93 12.35 -6.66
C ASP A 91 -7.29 11.82 -7.22
N LEU A 92 -7.80 12.47 -8.26
CA LEU A 92 -8.93 12.05 -9.12
C LEU A 92 -8.75 10.72 -9.86
N LEU A 93 -7.52 10.36 -10.25
CA LEU A 93 -7.24 9.12 -10.98
C LEU A 93 -7.18 7.90 -10.06
N ILE A 94 -6.90 8.05 -8.77
CA ILE A 94 -6.90 6.92 -7.80
C ILE A 94 -8.34 6.54 -7.42
N ARG A 95 -9.28 7.49 -7.46
CA ARG A 95 -10.70 7.30 -7.07
C ARG A 95 -11.63 6.96 -8.25
N SER A 96 -11.11 6.87 -9.47
CA SER A 96 -11.89 6.46 -10.63
C SER A 96 -11.86 4.92 -10.76
N PRO A 97 -12.95 4.25 -11.14
CA PRO A 97 -12.92 2.84 -11.58
C PRO A 97 -11.94 2.58 -12.73
N GLU A 98 -11.44 3.64 -13.37
CA GLU A 98 -10.42 3.64 -14.42
C GLU A 98 -9.00 3.90 -13.89
N ALA A 99 -8.79 3.90 -12.57
CA ALA A 99 -7.49 4.12 -11.94
C ALA A 99 -6.42 3.13 -12.42
N PHE A 100 -5.16 3.57 -12.42
CA PHE A 100 -4.03 2.67 -12.52
C PHE A 100 -4.11 1.65 -11.38
N TRP A 101 -4.38 0.38 -11.71
CA TRP A 101 -4.52 -0.67 -10.71
C TRP A 101 -3.46 -1.76 -10.92
N ILE A 102 -2.28 -1.53 -10.34
CA ILE A 102 -1.31 -2.60 -10.04
C ILE A 102 -1.34 -2.87 -8.54
N PRO A 103 -1.33 -4.13 -8.09
CA PRO A 103 -1.46 -4.45 -6.66
C PRO A 103 -0.35 -3.88 -5.76
N SER A 104 0.89 -3.91 -6.22
CA SER A 104 2.07 -3.34 -5.55
C SER A 104 3.17 -3.04 -6.57
N THR A 105 4.37 -2.65 -6.15
CA THR A 105 5.49 -2.37 -7.07
C THR A 105 6.19 -3.63 -7.59
N PHE A 106 5.99 -4.80 -6.97
CA PHE A 106 6.67 -6.03 -7.36
C PHE A 106 5.68 -7.21 -7.39
N CYS A 107 5.57 -7.87 -8.54
CA CYS A 107 4.87 -9.14 -8.67
C CYS A 107 5.87 -10.28 -8.51
N GLN A 108 5.80 -11.02 -7.41
CA GLN A 108 6.77 -12.08 -7.13
C GLN A 108 6.25 -13.48 -7.46
N TRP A 109 5.09 -13.59 -8.12
CA TRP A 109 4.68 -14.84 -8.75
C TRP A 109 5.49 -15.05 -10.03
N GLU A 110 6.33 -16.06 -10.03
CA GLU A 110 7.25 -16.37 -11.14
C GLU A 110 6.92 -17.75 -11.74
N PRO A 111 7.02 -17.92 -13.07
CA PRO A 111 6.94 -19.25 -13.68
C PRO A 111 8.00 -20.22 -13.14
N THR A 112 7.59 -21.46 -12.89
CA THR A 112 8.54 -22.52 -12.53
C THR A 112 9.55 -22.78 -13.67
N VAL A 113 10.74 -23.29 -13.31
CA VAL A 113 11.81 -23.59 -14.29
C VAL A 113 11.34 -24.55 -15.39
N ASP A 114 10.46 -25.50 -15.07
CA ASP A 114 9.90 -26.44 -16.05
C ASP A 114 8.70 -25.88 -16.85
N GLY A 115 8.23 -24.66 -16.55
CA GLY A 115 7.11 -24.00 -17.20
C GLY A 115 5.75 -24.65 -16.93
N ARG A 116 5.64 -25.46 -15.87
CA ARG A 116 4.39 -26.16 -15.49
C ARG A 116 3.56 -25.43 -14.44
N GLY A 117 4.07 -24.33 -13.87
CA GLY A 117 3.38 -23.64 -12.79
C GLY A 117 3.91 -22.25 -12.53
N ILE A 118 3.44 -21.66 -11.43
CA ILE A 118 4.00 -20.46 -10.81
C ILE A 118 4.25 -20.70 -9.32
N GLU A 119 5.27 -20.06 -8.79
CA GLU A 119 5.63 -20.03 -7.37
C GLU A 119 5.96 -18.61 -6.91
N ALA A 120 5.84 -18.37 -5.61
CA ALA A 120 6.25 -17.08 -5.05
C ALA A 120 7.77 -17.09 -4.89
N ASN A 121 8.44 -16.11 -5.49
CA ASN A 121 9.89 -15.93 -5.41
C ASN A 121 10.25 -14.55 -4.84
N GLY A 122 10.68 -14.57 -3.58
CA GLY A 122 11.38 -13.45 -2.95
C GLY A 122 10.74 -13.00 -1.64
N ASP A 123 11.43 -12.04 -1.01
CA ASP A 123 11.07 -11.52 0.30
C ASP A 123 10.00 -10.43 0.19
N LYS A 124 9.20 -10.26 1.24
CA LYS A 124 8.25 -9.14 1.40
C LYS A 124 7.22 -9.03 0.27
N PHE A 125 6.68 -10.17 -0.16
CA PHE A 125 5.67 -10.20 -1.22
C PHE A 125 4.33 -9.67 -0.74
N TYR A 126 4.11 -8.36 -0.85
CA TYR A 126 2.84 -7.73 -0.52
C TYR A 126 1.79 -7.98 -1.60
N ARG A 127 0.52 -8.05 -1.18
CA ARG A 127 -0.64 -8.11 -2.08
C ARG A 127 -0.59 -9.34 -3.01
N TYR A 128 -0.02 -10.44 -2.52
CA TYR A 128 0.18 -11.67 -3.29
C TYR A 128 -1.12 -12.24 -3.87
N VAL A 129 -2.26 -12.12 -3.17
CA VAL A 129 -3.57 -12.56 -3.68
C VAL A 129 -4.05 -11.65 -4.82
N ASP A 130 -3.91 -10.33 -4.67
CA ASP A 130 -4.29 -9.35 -5.69
C ASP A 130 -3.44 -9.52 -6.95
N TRP A 131 -2.13 -9.79 -6.79
CA TRP A 131 -1.24 -10.14 -7.92
C TRP A 131 -1.65 -11.44 -8.60
N LEU A 132 -2.06 -12.45 -7.85
CA LEU A 132 -2.54 -13.70 -8.43
C LEU A 132 -3.78 -13.46 -9.30
N HIS A 133 -4.74 -12.66 -8.82
CA HIS A 133 -5.90 -12.24 -9.61
C HIS A 133 -5.50 -11.44 -10.85
N PHE A 134 -4.54 -10.53 -10.72
CA PHE A 134 -4.01 -9.76 -11.85
C PHE A 134 -3.46 -10.68 -12.94
N LEU A 135 -2.58 -11.62 -12.58
CA LEU A 135 -2.01 -12.57 -13.53
C LEU A 135 -3.10 -13.43 -14.21
N LEU A 136 -4.08 -13.90 -13.44
CA LEU A 136 -5.21 -14.68 -13.97
C LEU A 136 -6.00 -13.88 -15.02
N ASN A 137 -6.41 -12.66 -14.67
CA ASN A 137 -7.31 -11.86 -15.49
C ASN A 137 -6.63 -11.25 -16.72
N HIS A 138 -5.37 -10.87 -16.62
CA HIS A 138 -4.67 -10.15 -17.68
C HIS A 138 -3.84 -11.05 -18.59
N PHE A 139 -3.35 -12.19 -18.09
CA PHE A 139 -2.42 -13.04 -18.83
C PHE A 139 -2.92 -14.47 -18.98
N LEU A 140 -3.12 -15.18 -17.86
CA LEU A 140 -3.28 -16.63 -17.88
C LEU A 140 -4.60 -17.06 -18.52
N ILE A 141 -5.73 -16.48 -18.11
CA ILE A 141 -7.05 -16.78 -18.68
C ILE A 141 -7.13 -16.34 -20.15
N PRO A 142 -6.74 -15.09 -20.53
CA PRO A 142 -6.72 -14.68 -21.93
C PRO A 142 -5.84 -15.56 -22.84
N TRP A 143 -4.74 -16.09 -22.32
CA TRP A 143 -3.89 -17.05 -23.04
C TRP A 143 -4.40 -18.51 -23.00
N GLY A 144 -5.53 -18.75 -22.33
CA GLY A 144 -6.20 -20.06 -22.26
C GLY A 144 -5.55 -21.05 -21.30
N TYR A 145 -4.85 -20.58 -20.27
CA TYR A 145 -4.36 -21.43 -19.19
C TYR A 145 -5.40 -21.58 -18.10
N GLU A 146 -5.38 -22.75 -17.48
CA GLU A 146 -6.07 -23.01 -16.23
C GLU A 146 -5.02 -23.24 -15.15
N LEU A 147 -5.15 -22.53 -14.04
CA LEU A 147 -4.28 -22.63 -12.88
C LEU A 147 -5.01 -23.40 -11.77
N SER A 148 -4.31 -24.30 -11.09
CA SER A 148 -4.82 -24.99 -9.91
C SER A 148 -3.69 -25.39 -8.97
N GLY A 149 -3.98 -25.44 -7.66
CA GLY A 149 -3.02 -25.87 -6.66
C GLY A 149 -3.23 -25.16 -5.34
N THR A 150 -2.32 -25.42 -4.41
CA THR A 150 -2.35 -24.83 -3.08
C THR A 150 -0.97 -24.31 -2.74
N VAL A 151 -0.92 -23.06 -2.27
CA VAL A 151 0.28 -22.45 -1.71
C VAL A 151 -0.04 -22.06 -0.27
N SER A 152 0.73 -22.59 0.67
CA SER A 152 0.70 -22.12 2.06
C SER A 152 1.54 -20.85 2.19
N TYR A 153 1.12 -19.94 3.05
CA TYR A 153 1.91 -18.78 3.45
C TYR A 153 2.07 -18.74 4.97
N GLU A 154 3.19 -18.20 5.42
CA GLU A 154 3.48 -17.93 6.82
C GLU A 154 4.25 -16.62 6.92
N GLY A 155 3.67 -15.66 7.61
CA GLY A 155 4.24 -14.35 7.86
C GLY A 155 4.88 -14.24 9.24
N GLU A 156 5.78 -13.26 9.38
CA GLU A 156 6.64 -13.13 10.57
C GLU A 156 5.91 -12.89 11.90
N GLN A 157 4.65 -12.45 11.89
CA GLN A 157 3.86 -12.24 13.10
C GLN A 157 2.91 -13.42 13.41
N GLY A 158 3.12 -14.56 12.74
CA GLY A 158 2.38 -15.79 12.98
C GLY A 158 1.12 -15.95 12.13
N GLU A 159 0.85 -15.01 11.21
CA GLU A 159 -0.21 -15.15 10.21
C GLU A 159 0.16 -16.29 9.26
N HIS A 160 -0.72 -17.28 9.14
CA HIS A 160 -0.51 -18.39 8.23
C HIS A 160 -1.83 -18.83 7.63
N GLY A 161 -1.75 -19.36 6.43
CA GLY A 161 -2.93 -19.81 5.73
C GLY A 161 -2.58 -20.43 4.41
N ARG A 162 -3.61 -20.63 3.61
CA ARG A 162 -3.52 -21.30 2.32
C ARG A 162 -4.26 -20.50 1.27
N ILE A 163 -3.59 -20.30 0.16
CA ILE A 163 -4.20 -19.83 -1.09
C ILE A 163 -4.48 -21.08 -1.90
N ILE A 164 -5.75 -21.32 -2.19
CA ILE A 164 -6.20 -22.43 -3.00
C ILE A 164 -6.70 -21.85 -4.32
N VAL A 165 -6.16 -22.34 -5.42
CA VAL A 165 -6.69 -22.06 -6.76
C VAL A 165 -7.31 -23.33 -7.30
N SER A 166 -8.58 -23.25 -7.68
CA SER A 166 -9.29 -24.33 -8.35
C SER A 166 -9.85 -23.79 -9.66
N LYS A 167 -9.27 -24.22 -10.78
CA LYS A 167 -9.68 -23.78 -12.13
C LYS A 167 -9.80 -22.26 -12.28
N ASN A 168 -8.75 -21.53 -11.90
CA ASN A 168 -8.69 -20.07 -11.87
C ASN A 168 -9.56 -19.37 -10.81
N GLU A 169 -10.31 -20.10 -9.98
CA GLU A 169 -11.00 -19.52 -8.83
C GLU A 169 -10.06 -19.50 -7.63
N VAL A 170 -9.84 -18.32 -7.04
CA VAL A 170 -8.95 -18.12 -5.90
C VAL A 170 -9.78 -18.13 -4.61
N GLN A 171 -9.36 -18.93 -3.65
CA GLN A 171 -9.88 -18.96 -2.29
C GLN A 171 -8.72 -18.79 -1.30
N VAL A 172 -8.92 -17.94 -0.31
CA VAL A 172 -7.97 -17.77 0.81
C VAL A 172 -8.58 -18.39 2.05
N ILE A 173 -7.84 -19.32 2.66
CA ILE A 173 -8.19 -19.92 3.95
C ILE A 173 -7.17 -19.44 4.96
N VAL A 174 -7.64 -18.69 5.94
CA VAL A 174 -6.86 -18.37 7.14
C VAL A 174 -6.99 -19.57 8.08
N ASP A 175 -5.89 -20.25 8.39
CA ASP A 175 -5.94 -21.40 9.27
C ASP A 175 -6.30 -20.94 10.69
N GLY A 176 -7.17 -21.65 11.41
CA GLY A 176 -7.83 -21.11 12.62
C GLY A 176 -6.91 -20.69 13.77
N ALA A 177 -5.64 -21.10 13.78
CA ALA A 177 -4.62 -20.61 14.71
C ALA A 177 -4.00 -19.27 14.27
N SER A 178 -4.15 -18.87 13.02
CA SER A 178 -3.76 -17.57 12.46
C SER A 178 -4.74 -16.44 12.84
N LEU A 179 -5.89 -16.78 13.43
CA LEU A 179 -6.80 -15.83 14.08
C LEU A 179 -6.59 -15.73 15.59
N VAL A 180 -5.53 -16.34 16.15
CA VAL A 180 -5.14 -16.01 17.52
C VAL A 180 -4.79 -14.51 17.48
N PRO A 181 -5.61 -13.62 18.08
CA PRO A 181 -5.21 -12.24 18.21
C PRO A 181 -3.87 -12.28 18.93
N ARG A 182 -2.83 -11.59 18.42
CA ARG A 182 -1.50 -11.42 19.03
C ARG A 182 -1.46 -12.12 20.38
N SER A 183 -0.98 -13.37 20.43
CA SER A 183 -1.04 -14.18 21.65
C SER A 183 -0.61 -13.29 22.81
N LYS A 184 -1.44 -13.24 23.86
CA LYS A 184 -1.13 -12.61 25.16
C LYS A 184 0.10 -13.23 25.86
N GLU A 185 0.90 -13.99 25.14
CA GLU A 185 1.98 -14.84 25.62
C GLU A 185 3.29 -14.54 24.87
N GLY A 186 3.49 -13.29 24.45
CA GLY A 186 4.84 -12.73 24.63
C GLY A 186 5.16 -12.71 26.13
N PRO A 187 6.44 -12.76 26.55
CA PRO A 187 6.77 -12.53 27.96
C PRO A 187 6.03 -11.26 28.42
N GLU A 188 5.56 -11.22 29.66
CA GLU A 188 5.06 -10.01 30.33
C GLU A 188 6.13 -8.91 30.23
N PHE A 189 6.29 -8.32 29.04
CA PHE A 189 6.67 -6.95 28.94
C PHE A 189 5.44 -6.27 29.52
N ASP A 190 5.65 -5.55 30.62
CA ASP A 190 4.88 -4.35 30.90
C ASP A 190 4.86 -3.54 29.59
N GLU A 191 3.92 -3.84 28.70
CA GLU A 191 3.74 -3.14 27.43
C GLU A 191 3.10 -1.81 27.80
N VAL A 192 3.94 -0.92 28.32
CA VAL A 192 3.61 0.47 28.56
C VAL A 192 3.06 1.00 27.23
N PRO A 193 1.82 1.52 27.20
CA PRO A 193 1.25 2.13 26.01
C PRO A 193 2.26 3.10 25.42
N LYS A 194 2.69 2.87 24.18
CA LYS A 194 3.61 3.79 23.51
C LYS A 194 2.79 4.99 23.06
N THR A 195 3.17 6.19 23.47
CA THR A 195 2.55 7.41 22.97
C THR A 195 3.32 7.90 21.75
N HIS A 196 2.64 8.02 20.61
CA HIS A 196 3.16 8.75 19.46
C HIS A 196 2.88 10.23 19.64
N TRP A 197 3.93 11.03 19.72
CA TRP A 197 3.85 12.46 19.91
C TRP A 197 3.98 13.20 18.58
N MET A 198 3.12 14.19 18.38
CA MET A 198 3.17 15.08 17.23
C MET A 198 3.08 16.55 17.67
N THR A 199 3.77 17.41 16.95
CA THR A 199 3.77 18.85 17.16
C THR A 199 2.84 19.52 16.15
N LEU A 200 1.90 20.30 16.67
CA LEU A 200 0.95 21.12 15.92
C LEU A 200 1.22 22.59 16.22
N GLY A 201 0.79 23.49 15.33
CA GLY A 201 0.77 24.92 15.60
C GLY A 201 -0.35 25.25 16.57
N SER A 202 -1.61 25.08 16.19
CA SER A 202 -2.75 25.34 17.07
C SER A 202 -3.80 24.24 16.98
N VAL A 203 -4.62 24.13 18.03
CA VAL A 203 -5.74 23.18 18.10
C VAL A 203 -6.97 23.95 18.56
N SER A 204 -8.08 23.87 17.81
CA SER A 204 -9.35 24.46 18.24
C SER A 204 -9.85 23.79 19.52
N ASP A 205 -10.69 24.48 20.29
CA ASP A 205 -11.26 23.92 21.52
C ASP A 205 -12.07 22.65 21.25
N ALA A 206 -12.79 22.61 20.12
CA ALA A 206 -13.59 21.47 19.72
C ALA A 206 -12.71 20.26 19.34
N ALA A 207 -11.64 20.48 18.56
CA ALA A 207 -10.67 19.43 18.23
C ALA A 207 -9.92 18.94 19.49
N ARG A 208 -9.56 19.84 20.40
CA ARG A 208 -8.93 19.50 21.69
C ARG A 208 -9.82 18.59 22.52
N GLN A 209 -11.09 18.96 22.66
CA GLN A 209 -12.05 18.17 23.43
C GLN A 209 -12.22 16.77 22.84
N ALA A 210 -12.31 16.65 21.52
CA ALA A 210 -12.43 15.36 20.85
C ALA A 210 -11.19 14.47 21.00
N LEU A 211 -9.98 15.06 20.95
CA LEU A 211 -8.73 14.35 21.22
C LEU A 211 -8.69 13.80 22.65
N LEU A 212 -9.11 14.59 23.63
CA LEU A 212 -9.18 14.15 25.03
C LEU A 212 -10.20 13.02 25.22
N GLU A 213 -11.36 13.10 24.57
CA GLU A 213 -12.36 12.02 24.57
C GLU A 213 -11.84 10.72 23.94
N ALA A 214 -10.94 10.83 22.96
CA ALA A 214 -10.25 9.71 22.33
C ALA A 214 -9.12 9.12 23.19
N GLY A 215 -8.83 9.72 24.36
CA GLY A 215 -7.74 9.32 25.25
C GLY A 215 -6.36 9.79 24.78
N ALA A 216 -6.29 10.79 23.91
CA ALA A 216 -5.04 11.46 23.58
C ALA A 216 -4.63 12.47 24.66
N THR A 217 -3.34 12.76 24.73
CA THR A 217 -2.78 13.84 25.56
C THR A 217 -2.61 15.08 24.70
N VAL A 218 -2.99 16.26 25.20
CA VAL A 218 -2.79 17.55 24.50
C VAL A 218 -2.04 18.48 25.45
N VAL A 219 -0.88 18.99 25.04
CA VAL A 219 -0.02 19.86 25.85
C VAL A 219 0.31 21.13 25.08
N ASP A 220 -0.04 22.29 25.62
CA ASP A 220 0.38 23.58 25.07
C ASP A 220 1.83 23.86 25.50
N LEU A 221 2.73 23.97 24.52
CA LEU A 221 4.16 24.22 24.74
C LEU A 221 4.53 25.69 24.64
N TYR A 222 3.81 26.45 23.80
CA TYR A 222 4.06 27.87 23.56
C TYR A 222 2.76 28.56 23.14
N GLU A 223 2.59 29.83 23.52
CA GLU A 223 1.37 30.60 23.20
C GLU A 223 1.54 31.43 21.91
N GLU A 224 2.75 31.97 21.63
CA GLU A 224 2.98 32.86 20.47
C GLU A 224 4.32 32.62 19.75
N PRO A 225 4.36 31.91 18.60
CA PRO A 225 3.23 31.25 17.97
C PRO A 225 2.76 30.05 18.81
N PRO A 226 1.48 29.68 18.71
CA PRO A 226 1.01 28.51 19.43
C PRO A 226 1.80 27.29 18.96
N VAL A 227 2.17 26.44 19.91
CA VAL A 227 2.73 25.11 19.67
C VAL A 227 2.03 24.15 20.60
N VAL A 228 1.37 23.14 20.04
CA VAL A 228 0.63 22.12 20.80
C VAL A 228 1.22 20.76 20.51
N LEU A 229 1.55 20.00 21.56
CA LEU A 229 1.99 18.62 21.45
C LEU A 229 0.80 17.69 21.69
N VAL A 230 0.49 16.84 20.72
CA VAL A 230 -0.56 15.83 20.83
C VAL A 230 0.07 14.45 20.93
N GLY A 231 -0.23 13.74 22.01
CA GLY A 231 0.22 12.39 22.29
C GLY A 231 -0.90 11.40 22.04
N ILE A 232 -0.79 10.62 20.98
CA ILE A 232 -1.75 9.57 20.64
C ILE A 232 -1.24 8.23 21.18
N PRO A 233 -2.03 7.47 21.95
CA PRO A 233 -1.65 6.10 22.28
C PRO A 233 -1.58 5.27 20.99
N TYR A 234 -0.36 4.86 20.63
CA TYR A 234 -0.06 4.10 19.42
C TYR A 234 0.23 2.66 19.77
N ASP A 235 -0.72 1.81 19.43
CA ASP A 235 -0.41 0.44 19.06
C ASP A 235 -1.32 0.08 17.88
N TRP A 236 -0.73 -0.51 16.83
CA TRP A 236 -1.41 -0.82 15.57
C TRP A 236 -2.65 -1.71 15.79
N ASN A 237 -2.66 -2.44 16.90
CA ASN A 237 -3.77 -3.27 17.34
C ASN A 237 -4.49 -2.72 18.59
N TYR A 238 -4.15 -1.54 19.12
CA TYR A 238 -4.77 -1.01 20.36
C TYR A 238 -6.28 -0.85 20.15
N TYR A 239 -6.62 -0.16 19.07
CA TYR A 239 -7.97 0.21 18.72
C TYR A 239 -8.84 -1.03 18.41
N GLU A 240 -8.34 -1.97 17.62
CA GLU A 240 -9.03 -3.26 17.40
C GLU A 240 -9.13 -4.12 18.68
N ARG A 241 -8.06 -4.22 19.49
CA ARG A 241 -8.04 -5.06 20.71
C ARG A 241 -8.94 -4.54 21.82
N PHE A 242 -9.13 -3.23 21.91
CA PHE A 242 -9.99 -2.61 22.92
C PHE A 242 -11.39 -2.26 22.38
N GLY A 243 -11.76 -2.78 21.20
CA GLY A 243 -13.08 -2.55 20.60
C GLY A 243 -13.32 -1.08 20.22
N ARG A 244 -12.26 -0.31 20.09
CA ARG A 244 -12.29 1.10 19.69
C ARG A 244 -11.83 1.18 18.25
N VAL A 245 -12.71 0.99 17.27
CA VAL A 245 -12.38 1.14 15.83
C VAL A 245 -12.17 2.62 15.43
N ASP A 246 -11.83 3.45 16.41
CA ASP A 246 -12.15 4.87 16.38
C ASP A 246 -10.99 5.70 15.86
N LEU A 247 -9.74 5.44 16.25
CA LEU A 247 -8.62 6.29 15.86
C LEU A 247 -7.71 5.60 14.84
N SER A 248 -7.58 6.19 13.64
CA SER A 248 -6.58 5.80 12.66
C SER A 248 -5.63 6.97 12.35
N ILE A 249 -4.32 6.70 12.37
CA ILE A 249 -3.29 7.68 12.00
C ILE A 249 -2.95 7.45 10.54
N TRP A 250 -3.20 8.45 9.69
CA TRP A 250 -2.76 8.46 8.30
C TRP A 250 -1.52 9.34 8.20
N THR A 251 -0.36 8.69 8.01
CA THR A 251 0.97 9.29 8.17
C THR A 251 1.28 10.48 7.25
N THR A 252 0.40 10.82 6.30
CA THR A 252 0.57 11.97 5.39
C THR A 252 -0.66 12.89 5.25
N GLU A 253 -1.84 12.49 5.75
CA GLU A 253 -3.11 13.21 5.50
C GLU A 253 -3.80 13.69 6.78
N GLY A 254 -3.49 13.07 7.92
CA GLY A 254 -3.88 13.53 9.25
C GLY A 254 -4.31 12.39 10.14
N ILE A 255 -5.25 12.67 11.04
CA ILE A 255 -5.77 11.70 12.01
C ILE A 255 -7.25 11.58 11.77
N TRP A 256 -7.77 10.36 11.80
CA TRP A 256 -9.20 10.13 11.69
C TRP A 256 -9.76 9.49 12.96
N LEU A 257 -10.88 10.02 13.41
CA LEU A 257 -11.69 9.61 14.56
C LEU A 257 -13.07 9.14 14.07
N ASP A 258 -13.18 7.87 13.69
CA ASP A 258 -14.31 7.26 12.98
C ASP A 258 -15.64 7.36 13.74
N SER A 259 -15.65 7.13 15.06
CA SER A 259 -16.86 7.21 15.87
C SER A 259 -17.42 8.63 15.95
N LYS A 260 -16.58 9.62 15.71
CA LYS A 260 -16.93 11.04 15.73
C LYS A 260 -17.02 11.65 14.33
N GLN A 261 -16.81 10.85 13.27
CA GLN A 261 -16.61 11.33 11.89
C GLN A 261 -15.61 12.49 11.82
N LEU A 262 -14.62 12.47 12.70
CA LEU A 262 -13.72 13.58 12.89
C LEU A 262 -12.49 13.34 12.04
N ARG A 263 -12.34 14.17 11.04
CA ARG A 263 -11.19 14.17 10.15
C ARG A 263 -10.29 15.33 10.51
N LEU A 264 -9.07 15.02 10.91
CA LEU A 264 -8.00 15.98 11.07
C LEU A 264 -7.25 16.00 9.75
N GLU A 265 -7.22 17.16 9.10
CA GLU A 265 -6.55 17.32 7.81
C GLU A 265 -5.36 18.25 7.95
N TRP A 266 -4.23 17.87 7.38
CA TRP A 266 -3.10 18.79 7.25
C TRP A 266 -3.38 19.80 6.12
N SER A 267 -3.77 21.03 6.44
CA SER A 267 -3.88 22.07 5.40
C SER A 267 -2.49 22.47 4.89
N HIS A 268 -2.11 21.98 3.72
CA HIS A 268 -0.85 22.36 3.04
C HIS A 268 -1.02 23.59 2.12
N ASN A 269 -2.25 24.01 1.81
CA ASN A 269 -2.51 24.90 0.67
C ASN A 269 -2.84 26.36 0.99
N ASN A 270 -2.87 26.81 2.25
CA ASN A 270 -3.45 28.14 2.57
C ASN A 270 -2.58 29.11 3.41
N PHE A 271 -1.25 28.96 3.47
CA PHE A 271 -0.41 29.96 4.19
C PHE A 271 0.41 30.86 3.25
N PRO A 272 0.02 32.13 3.06
CA PRO A 272 0.92 33.15 2.52
C PRO A 272 1.85 33.64 3.64
N GLY A 273 2.95 32.93 3.91
CA GLY A 273 3.94 33.35 4.91
C GLY A 273 5.17 32.47 4.98
N ARG A 274 6.35 33.07 5.20
CA ARG A 274 7.62 32.35 5.33
C ARG A 274 7.59 31.40 6.54
N LEU A 275 7.95 30.14 6.28
CA LEU A 275 8.25 29.12 7.28
C LEU A 275 9.25 29.66 8.31
N TRP A 276 8.97 29.51 9.60
CA TRP A 276 9.97 29.65 10.65
C TRP A 276 10.61 28.28 10.84
N GLY A 277 11.88 28.12 10.45
CA GLY A 277 12.64 26.89 10.70
C GLY A 277 12.16 25.62 9.99
N GLY A 278 11.31 25.71 8.96
CA GLY A 278 10.89 24.55 8.16
C GLY A 278 9.68 23.76 8.70
N PHE A 279 9.05 24.21 9.79
CA PHE A 279 7.82 23.59 10.29
C PHE A 279 6.59 24.33 9.75
N PRO A 280 5.66 23.66 9.05
CA PRO A 280 4.40 24.28 8.67
C PRO A 280 3.61 24.63 9.94
N ARG A 281 3.03 25.85 9.99
CA ARG A 281 2.09 26.27 11.05
C ARG A 281 0.77 25.52 10.87
N GLN A 282 0.73 24.26 11.27
CA GLN A 282 -0.45 23.41 11.09
C GLN A 282 -1.48 23.71 12.19
N ARG A 283 -2.71 24.05 11.79
CA ARG A 283 -3.86 24.20 12.71
C ARG A 283 -4.74 22.96 12.61
N LEU A 284 -5.16 22.46 13.75
CA LEU A 284 -6.11 21.37 13.90
C LEU A 284 -7.50 21.93 14.16
N ILE A 285 -8.45 21.62 13.27
CA ILE A 285 -9.88 21.99 13.36
C ILE A 285 -10.76 20.78 13.03
N LEU A 286 -12.03 20.83 13.42
CA LEU A 286 -13.05 19.88 13.00
C LEU A 286 -13.52 20.16 11.55
N PRO A 287 -14.05 19.15 10.82
CA PRO A 287 -14.48 19.30 9.42
C PRO A 287 -15.58 20.35 9.18
N ASP A 288 -16.39 20.62 10.20
CA ASP A 288 -17.51 21.57 10.17
C ASP A 288 -17.19 22.92 10.81
N GLU A 289 -15.97 23.10 11.34
CA GLU A 289 -15.53 24.40 11.86
C GLU A 289 -15.29 25.39 10.71
N PRO A 290 -15.90 26.59 10.73
CA PRO A 290 -15.63 27.60 9.73
C PRO A 290 -14.16 28.02 9.76
N TYR A 291 -13.53 28.10 8.58
CA TYR A 291 -12.16 28.58 8.46
C TYR A 291 -12.11 30.07 8.76
N GLU A 292 -11.79 30.44 10.00
CA GLU A 292 -11.47 31.82 10.34
C GLU A 292 -10.07 32.13 9.82
N SER A 293 -9.99 33.05 8.85
CA SER A 293 -8.72 33.58 8.37
C SER A 293 -7.97 34.22 9.53
N LEU A 294 -6.76 33.76 9.80
CA LEU A 294 -5.84 34.43 10.72
C LEU A 294 -5.48 35.81 10.11
N GLU A 295 -5.90 36.90 10.76
CA GLU A 295 -5.24 38.21 10.59
C GLU A 295 -3.85 38.20 11.23
#